data_AF-A0A2Y9TNC3-F1
#
_entry.id   AF-A0A2Y9TNC3-F1
#
_cell.length_a   1.000
_cell.length_b   1.000
_cell.length_c   1.000
_cell.angle_alpha   90.00
_cell.angle_beta   90.00
_cell.angle_gamma   90.00
#
_symmetry.space_group_name_H-M   'P 1'
#
loop_
_entity.id
_entity.type
_entity.pdbx_description
1 polymer ?
#
loop_
_entity_poly.entity_id
_entity_poly.type
_entity_poly.pdbx_seq_one_letter_code
_entity_poly.pdbx_strand_id
1 'polypeptide(L)'
;MEILLCEVRVVNKNPRYRIIKYKNDYLMIDLVSTWLVLFFPFINWLIPKKYVQISREDFDNLNIVKPVKNKALWPAIGSILLFGTMFRDKIYIPDSHLEKNCVIIICSVLLLSILVFYIYLNQKVKLSIYNDRSSNGKIMIFPSFKNLCFVLFSYFFCGGLSIMFLDVLISLSIQNIIVFIAWVIMTMLFFFINMSSIIDKKIHVIYLRSYKY
;
A
#
# COMPACT_ATOMS: atom_id res chain seq x y z
N MET A 1 22.59 -19.97 -4.83
CA MET A 1 21.63 -18.94 -4.38
C MET A 1 20.75 -19.59 -3.33
N GLU A 2 20.86 -19.20 -2.06
CA GLU A 2 20.11 -19.84 -0.96
C GLU A 2 18.81 -19.06 -0.73
N ILE A 3 17.68 -19.78 -0.76
CA ILE A 3 16.35 -19.24 -0.47
C ILE A 3 16.03 -19.56 0.98
N LEU A 4 15.94 -18.53 1.81
CA LEU A 4 15.69 -18.67 3.25
C LEU A 4 14.25 -18.29 3.58
N LEU A 5 13.59 -19.12 4.40
CA LEU A 5 12.28 -18.80 4.95
C LEU A 5 12.46 -17.96 6.22
N CYS A 6 12.07 -16.69 6.16
CA CYS A 6 12.26 -15.73 7.24
C CYS A 6 10.91 -15.28 7.83
N GLU A 7 10.92 -14.89 9.11
CA GLU A 7 9.75 -14.28 9.75
C GLU A 7 9.71 -12.79 9.44
N VAL A 8 8.52 -12.26 9.17
CA VAL A 8 8.30 -10.83 8.98
C VAL A 8 7.59 -10.25 10.20
N ARG A 9 8.14 -9.14 10.70
CA ARG A 9 7.56 -8.33 11.76
C ARG A 9 7.18 -6.96 11.19
N VAL A 10 5.99 -6.52 11.58
CA VAL A 10 5.41 -5.23 11.20
C VAL A 10 5.88 -4.19 12.20
N VAL A 11 6.39 -3.07 11.71
CA VAL A 11 6.68 -1.90 12.54
C VAL A 11 5.37 -1.18 12.82
N ASN A 12 5.06 -0.93 14.09
CA ASN A 12 3.78 -0.35 14.48
C ASN A 12 3.55 1.03 13.84
N LYS A 13 2.32 1.24 13.37
CA LYS A 13 1.89 2.45 12.64
C LYS A 13 2.78 2.83 11.45
N ASN A 14 3.61 1.91 10.95
CA ASN A 14 4.55 2.18 9.88
C ASN A 14 4.42 1.15 8.75
N PRO A 15 3.62 1.45 7.71
CA PRO A 15 3.47 0.57 6.56
C PRO A 15 4.71 0.52 5.67
N ARG A 16 5.62 1.50 5.76
CA ARG A 16 6.79 1.64 4.88
C ARG A 16 7.86 0.61 5.17
N TYR A 17 8.12 0.34 6.45
CA TYR A 17 9.19 -0.55 6.86
C TYR A 17 8.69 -1.92 7.31
N ARG A 18 9.48 -2.94 7.03
CA ARG A 18 9.30 -4.31 7.55
C ARG A 18 10.62 -4.81 8.10
N ILE A 19 10.52 -5.63 9.14
CA ILE A 19 11.68 -6.27 9.77
C ILE A 19 11.62 -7.75 9.44
N ILE A 20 12.66 -8.25 8.80
CA ILE A 20 12.86 -9.65 8.48
C ILE A 20 13.73 -10.24 9.58
N LYS A 21 13.18 -11.15 10.36
CA LYS A 21 13.90 -11.89 11.39
C LYS A 21 14.39 -13.21 10.81
N TYR A 22 15.69 -13.45 10.94
CA TYR A 22 16.32 -14.73 10.63
C TYR A 22 17.27 -15.11 11.76
N LYS A 23 16.96 -16.19 12.48
CA LYS A 23 17.68 -16.59 13.71
C LYS A 23 17.73 -15.44 14.73
N ASN A 24 18.92 -14.84 14.93
CA ASN A 24 19.16 -13.72 15.84
C ASN A 24 19.33 -12.38 15.10
N ASP A 25 19.30 -12.37 13.78
CA ASP A 25 19.44 -11.16 12.98
C ASP A 25 18.09 -10.53 12.67
N TYR A 26 18.06 -9.20 12.74
CA TYR A 26 16.91 -8.38 12.42
C TYR A 26 17.29 -7.45 11.27
N LEU A 27 16.66 -7.66 10.11
CA LEU A 27 16.94 -6.92 8.89
C LEU A 27 15.78 -6.00 8.56
N MET A 28 16.01 -4.71 8.64
CA MET A 28 15.03 -3.70 8.29
C MET A 28 15.09 -3.37 6.80
N ILE A 29 13.94 -3.38 6.14
CA ILE A 29 13.78 -3.04 4.72
C ILE A 29 12.76 -1.94 4.52
N ASP A 30 13.00 -1.11 3.50
CA ASP A 30 12.07 -0.07 3.04
C ASP A 30 11.30 -0.58 1.82
N LEU A 31 10.00 -0.85 2.02
CA LEU A 31 9.10 -1.28 0.96
C LEU A 31 8.79 -0.18 -0.04
N VAL A 32 8.88 1.10 0.35
CA VAL A 32 8.53 2.23 -0.52
C VAL A 32 9.78 2.99 -0.97
N SER A 33 10.87 2.25 -1.12
CA SER A 33 12.17 2.78 -1.54
C SER A 33 12.21 3.24 -3.00
N THR A 34 11.21 2.91 -3.82
CA THR A 34 11.13 3.29 -5.24
C THR A 34 9.77 3.88 -5.53
N TRP A 35 9.74 4.99 -6.29
CA TRP A 35 8.48 5.67 -6.64
C TRP A 35 7.52 4.77 -7.43
N LEU A 36 8.03 3.83 -8.23
CA LEU A 36 7.22 2.85 -8.98
C LEU A 36 6.35 1.95 -8.08
N VAL A 37 6.75 1.72 -6.82
CA VAL A 37 5.98 0.90 -5.87
C VAL A 37 4.62 1.53 -5.55
N LEU A 38 4.52 2.86 -5.67
CA LEU A 38 3.26 3.60 -5.55
C LEU A 38 2.18 3.05 -6.48
N PHE A 39 2.58 2.73 -7.70
CA PHE A 39 1.68 2.25 -8.75
C PHE A 39 1.71 0.75 -8.89
N PHE A 40 2.84 0.09 -8.61
CA PHE A 40 3.03 -1.33 -8.86
C PHE A 40 3.66 -2.02 -7.65
N PRO A 41 2.86 -2.57 -6.71
CA PRO A 41 3.37 -3.17 -5.48
C PRO A 41 4.31 -4.36 -5.74
N PHE A 42 4.13 -5.06 -6.87
CA PHE A 42 4.91 -6.23 -7.27
C PHE A 42 6.38 -5.90 -7.58
N ILE A 43 6.70 -4.63 -7.84
CA ILE A 43 8.07 -4.15 -8.03
C ILE A 43 8.95 -4.47 -6.82
N ASN A 44 8.36 -4.53 -5.62
CA ASN A 44 9.07 -4.94 -4.42
C ASN A 44 9.60 -6.37 -4.47
N TRP A 45 8.98 -7.24 -5.26
CA TRP A 45 9.42 -8.63 -5.40
C TRP A 45 10.44 -8.79 -6.52
N LEU A 46 10.40 -7.91 -7.53
CA LEU A 46 11.28 -7.97 -8.70
C LEU A 46 12.61 -7.26 -8.49
N ILE A 47 12.65 -6.20 -7.66
CA ILE A 47 13.84 -5.36 -7.48
C ILE A 47 14.51 -5.67 -6.14
N PRO A 48 15.83 -5.97 -6.12
CA PRO A 48 16.61 -6.11 -4.89
C PRO A 48 16.54 -4.86 -4.00
N LYS A 49 16.21 -5.06 -2.73
CA LYS A 49 16.05 -4.01 -1.72
C LYS A 49 17.28 -3.92 -0.83
N LYS A 50 17.68 -2.68 -0.52
CA LYS A 50 18.70 -2.41 0.50
C LYS A 50 18.14 -2.77 1.88
N TYR A 51 18.92 -3.50 2.66
CA TYR A 51 18.60 -3.77 4.06
C TYR A 51 19.60 -3.10 5.00
N VAL A 52 19.12 -2.83 6.21
CA VAL A 52 19.90 -2.34 7.35
C VAL A 52 19.74 -3.34 8.49
N GLN A 53 20.83 -3.80 9.07
CA GLN A 53 20.80 -4.66 10.25
C GLN A 53 20.56 -3.80 11.49
N ILE A 54 19.57 -4.19 12.30
CA ILE A 54 19.21 -3.52 13.55
C ILE A 54 19.56 -4.42 14.74
N SER A 55 19.94 -3.80 15.86
CA SER A 55 20.21 -4.55 17.09
C SER A 55 18.89 -5.04 17.70
N ARG A 56 18.97 -5.98 18.65
CA ARG A 56 17.79 -6.40 19.41
C ARG A 56 17.21 -5.25 20.23
N GLU A 57 18.06 -4.39 20.79
CA GLU A 57 17.63 -3.21 21.56
C GLU A 57 16.88 -2.21 20.66
N ASP A 58 17.37 -1.94 19.45
CA ASP A 58 16.67 -1.09 18.47
C ASP A 58 15.32 -1.70 18.10
N PHE A 59 15.28 -3.03 17.91
CA PHE A 59 14.07 -3.76 17.60
C PHE A 59 13.04 -3.67 18.73
N ASP A 60 13.46 -3.78 19.99
CA ASP A 60 12.57 -3.70 21.15
C ASP A 60 12.12 -2.25 21.42
N ASN A 61 12.98 -1.26 21.12
CA ASN A 61 12.66 0.18 21.20
C ASN A 61 11.70 0.63 20.09
N LEU A 62 11.73 -0.01 18.92
CA LEU A 62 10.65 0.13 17.96
C LEU A 62 9.39 -0.45 18.61
N ASN A 63 8.39 0.38 18.90
CA ASN A 63 7.14 0.00 19.57
C ASN A 63 6.38 -1.13 18.84
N ILE A 64 6.82 -2.39 18.91
CA ILE A 64 6.17 -3.55 18.30
C ILE A 64 4.97 -3.90 19.16
N VAL A 65 3.90 -3.14 19.00
CA VAL A 65 2.58 -3.53 19.51
C VAL A 65 2.24 -4.84 18.81
N LYS A 66 2.15 -5.93 19.59
CA LYS A 66 1.66 -7.23 19.12
C LYS A 66 0.37 -6.95 18.33
N PRO A 67 0.22 -7.47 17.10
CA PRO A 67 -0.95 -7.18 16.30
C PRO A 67 -2.18 -7.65 17.06
N VAL A 68 -2.98 -6.69 17.57
CA VAL A 68 -4.33 -6.98 18.05
C VAL A 68 -5.07 -7.45 16.80
N LYS A 69 -5.58 -8.67 16.86
CA LYS A 69 -6.27 -9.35 15.76
C LYS A 69 -7.57 -8.59 15.48
N ASN A 70 -7.48 -7.48 14.75
CA ASN A 70 -8.64 -6.62 14.52
C ASN A 70 -9.48 -7.24 13.40
N LYS A 71 -10.47 -8.04 13.80
CA LYS A 71 -11.47 -8.65 12.91
C LYS A 71 -12.35 -7.62 12.18
N ALA A 72 -12.20 -6.33 12.48
CA ALA A 72 -12.99 -5.24 11.91
C ALA A 72 -12.65 -4.85 10.47
N LEU A 73 -11.53 -5.32 9.91
CA LEU A 73 -11.11 -4.93 8.54
C LEU A 73 -11.94 -5.62 7.44
N TRP A 74 -12.45 -6.82 7.71
CA TRP A 74 -13.27 -7.61 6.76
C TRP A 74 -14.69 -7.08 6.57
N PRO A 75 -15.43 -6.65 7.63
CA PRO A 75 -16.73 -6.03 7.43
C PRO A 75 -16.64 -4.70 6.67
N ALA A 76 -15.59 -3.90 6.84
CA ALA A 76 -15.44 -2.63 6.12
C ALA A 76 -15.33 -2.80 4.58
N ILE A 77 -14.69 -3.88 4.11
CA ILE A 77 -14.58 -4.20 2.68
C ILE A 77 -15.91 -4.73 2.13
N GLY A 78 -16.66 -5.51 2.92
CA GLY A 78 -17.99 -6.00 2.56
C GLY A 78 -19.07 -4.90 2.53
N SER A 79 -18.97 -3.90 3.40
CA SER A 79 -19.89 -2.76 3.45
C SER A 79 -19.84 -1.89 2.20
N ILE A 80 -18.67 -1.76 1.54
CA ILE A 80 -18.52 -0.95 0.33
C ILE A 80 -19.26 -1.57 -0.87
N LEU A 81 -19.27 -2.90 -0.97
CA LEU A 81 -20.00 -3.62 -2.04
C LEU A 81 -21.53 -3.54 -1.88
N LEU A 82 -22.02 -3.45 -0.63
CA LEU A 82 -23.46 -3.27 -0.34
C LEU A 82 -23.89 -1.79 -0.40
N PHE A 83 -22.97 -0.85 -0.29
CA PHE A 83 -23.26 0.58 -0.39
C PHE A 83 -23.75 0.96 -1.79
N GLY A 84 -23.18 0.38 -2.86
CA GLY A 84 -23.58 0.72 -4.24
C GLY A 84 -25.01 0.30 -4.60
N THR A 85 -25.56 -0.75 -3.99
CA THR A 85 -26.90 -1.28 -4.30
C THR A 85 -28.02 -0.58 -3.53
N MET A 86 -27.75 -0.02 -2.34
CA MET A 86 -28.79 0.60 -1.50
C MET A 86 -29.14 2.05 -1.87
N PHE A 87 -28.29 2.77 -2.61
CA PHE A 87 -28.55 4.18 -2.95
C PHE A 87 -29.24 4.42 -4.30
N ARG A 88 -29.61 3.35 -5.01
CA ARG A 88 -30.28 3.46 -6.33
C ARG A 88 -31.61 4.22 -6.26
N ASP A 89 -32.32 4.16 -5.13
CA ASP A 89 -33.72 4.59 -5.04
C ASP A 89 -33.96 5.82 -4.14
N LYS A 90 -32.94 6.43 -3.53
CA LYS A 90 -33.15 7.47 -2.49
C LYS A 90 -32.39 8.78 -2.63
N ILE A 91 -31.63 9.00 -3.70
CA ILE A 91 -30.94 10.27 -3.87
C ILE A 91 -31.62 11.04 -4.98
N TYR A 92 -32.47 11.98 -4.57
CA TYR A 92 -32.85 13.10 -5.41
C TYR A 92 -31.57 13.92 -5.61
N ILE A 93 -30.81 13.58 -6.67
CA ILE A 93 -29.52 14.18 -6.96
C ILE A 93 -29.80 15.56 -7.57
N PRO A 94 -29.26 16.67 -7.03
CA PRO A 94 -29.24 17.91 -7.77
C PRO A 94 -28.39 17.68 -9.01
N ASP A 95 -29.01 17.63 -10.20
CA ASP A 95 -28.33 17.71 -11.49
C ASP A 95 -27.61 19.07 -11.55
N SER A 96 -26.40 19.16 -10.99
CA SER A 96 -25.50 20.22 -11.36
C SER A 96 -25.13 19.94 -12.81
N HIS A 97 -25.54 20.76 -13.76
CA HIS A 97 -25.05 20.65 -15.14
C HIS A 97 -23.63 21.25 -15.21
N LEU A 98 -22.61 20.61 -14.62
CA LEU A 98 -21.22 21.03 -14.86
C LEU A 98 -20.81 20.63 -16.29
N GLU A 99 -20.02 21.47 -16.95
CA GLU A 99 -19.43 21.08 -18.22
C GLU A 99 -18.42 19.94 -18.01
N LYS A 100 -18.30 19.03 -18.98
CA LYS A 100 -17.37 17.89 -18.93
C LYS A 100 -15.94 18.34 -18.61
N ASN A 101 -15.52 19.47 -19.16
CA ASN A 101 -14.20 20.06 -18.90
C ASN A 101 -14.01 20.41 -17.43
N CYS A 102 -15.03 20.94 -16.75
CA CYS A 102 -14.97 21.22 -15.32
C CYS A 102 -14.82 19.92 -14.52
N VAL A 103 -15.58 18.87 -14.84
CA VAL A 103 -15.49 17.57 -14.15
C VAL A 103 -14.09 16.97 -14.28
N ILE A 104 -13.49 17.02 -15.48
CA ILE A 104 -12.12 16.53 -15.72
C ILE A 104 -11.11 17.31 -14.88
N ILE A 105 -11.24 18.65 -14.81
CA ILE A 105 -10.35 19.50 -14.00
C ILE A 105 -10.46 19.12 -12.53
N ILE A 106 -11.68 18.99 -11.99
CA ILE A 106 -11.89 18.64 -10.58
C ILE A 106 -11.32 17.24 -10.27
N CYS A 107 -11.57 16.23 -11.12
CA CYS A 107 -11.00 14.90 -10.97
C CYS A 107 -9.46 14.95 -11.00
N SER A 108 -8.88 15.75 -11.90
CA SER A 108 -7.42 15.88 -12.00
C SER A 108 -6.82 16.52 -10.75
N VAL A 109 -7.43 17.59 -10.23
CA VAL A 109 -6.99 18.28 -9.01
C VAL A 109 -7.07 17.36 -7.79
N LEU A 110 -8.14 16.57 -7.67
CA LEU A 110 -8.28 15.61 -6.57
C LEU A 110 -7.29 14.46 -6.65
N LEU A 111 -7.05 13.91 -7.85
CA LEU A 111 -6.04 12.88 -8.04
C LEU A 111 -4.65 13.39 -7.63
N LEU A 112 -4.30 14.61 -8.06
CA LEU A 112 -3.08 15.30 -7.64
C LEU A 112 -3.01 15.50 -6.12
N SER A 113 -4.11 15.94 -5.49
CA SER A 113 -4.20 16.11 -4.04
C SER A 113 -3.96 14.80 -3.30
N ILE A 114 -4.57 13.70 -3.75
CA ILE A 114 -4.37 12.36 -3.20
C ILE A 114 -2.90 11.94 -3.34
N LEU A 115 -2.28 12.15 -4.50
CA LEU A 115 -0.88 11.83 -4.74
C LEU A 115 0.06 12.62 -3.81
N VAL A 116 -0.14 13.94 -3.69
CA VAL A 116 0.66 14.80 -2.80
C VAL A 116 0.48 14.38 -1.35
N PHE A 117 -0.76 14.16 -0.90
CA PHE A 117 -1.06 13.68 0.44
C PHE A 117 -0.37 12.34 0.73
N TYR A 118 -0.39 11.41 -0.22
CA TYR A 118 0.28 10.14 -0.09
C TYR A 118 1.80 10.27 0.03
N ILE A 119 2.43 11.10 -0.82
CA ILE A 119 3.87 11.38 -0.74
C ILE A 119 4.21 11.98 0.63
N TYR A 120 3.39 12.91 1.12
CA TYR A 120 3.55 13.52 2.44
C TYR A 120 3.49 12.47 3.57
N LEU A 121 2.49 11.58 3.56
CA LEU A 121 2.39 10.48 4.53
C LEU A 121 3.64 9.60 4.49
N ASN A 122 4.12 9.25 3.30
CA ASN A 122 5.31 8.43 3.12
C ASN A 122 6.60 9.08 3.64
N GLN A 123 6.69 10.40 3.58
CA GLN A 123 7.79 11.15 4.17
C GLN A 123 7.68 11.17 5.69
N LYS A 124 6.48 11.39 6.24
CA LYS A 124 6.22 11.44 7.68
C LYS A 124 6.51 10.12 8.39
N VAL A 125 6.32 8.98 7.72
CA VAL A 125 6.61 7.64 8.29
C VAL A 125 8.07 7.19 8.11
N LYS A 126 8.98 8.05 7.61
CA LYS A 126 10.41 7.71 7.54
C LYS A 126 10.99 7.52 8.95
N LEU A 127 11.85 6.51 9.11
CA LEU A 127 12.54 6.23 10.38
C LEU A 127 14.01 6.63 10.25
N SER A 128 14.50 7.46 11.19
CA SER A 128 15.88 7.96 11.22
C SER A 128 16.90 6.82 11.27
N ILE A 129 16.65 5.79 12.10
CA ILE A 129 17.51 4.60 12.24
C ILE A 129 17.85 3.93 10.90
N TYR A 130 16.93 3.97 9.92
CA TYR A 130 17.16 3.42 8.59
C TYR A 130 18.05 4.32 7.71
N ASN A 131 17.94 5.65 7.86
CA ASN A 131 18.71 6.61 7.06
C ASN A 131 20.11 6.85 7.63
N ASP A 132 20.26 6.83 8.95
CA ASP A 132 21.51 7.14 9.63
C ASP A 132 22.53 5.99 9.52
N ARG A 133 22.08 4.79 9.15
CA ARG A 133 22.92 3.60 9.01
C ARG A 133 23.25 3.30 7.54
N SER A 134 24.49 2.90 7.30
CA SER A 134 24.89 2.37 6.00
C SER A 134 24.18 1.04 5.72
N SER A 135 23.75 0.84 4.48
CA SER A 135 23.15 -0.43 4.09
C SER A 135 24.16 -1.58 4.14
N ASN A 136 23.79 -2.67 4.80
CA ASN A 136 24.62 -3.87 4.93
C ASN A 136 24.60 -4.75 3.68
N GLY A 137 23.69 -4.52 2.74
CA GLY A 137 23.57 -5.35 1.55
C GLY A 137 22.26 -5.18 0.79
N LYS A 138 22.07 -6.03 -0.22
CA LYS A 138 20.83 -6.17 -0.99
C LYS A 138 20.22 -7.56 -0.82
N ILE A 139 18.92 -7.59 -0.59
CA ILE A 139 18.10 -8.80 -0.56
C ILE A 139 16.93 -8.70 -1.52
N MET A 140 16.54 -9.83 -2.09
CA MET A 140 15.30 -9.96 -2.85
C MET A 140 14.27 -10.71 -2.01
N ILE A 141 13.04 -10.23 -2.02
CA ILE A 141 11.95 -10.73 -1.18
C ILE A 141 10.87 -11.34 -2.06
N PHE A 142 10.42 -12.53 -1.69
CA PHE A 142 9.34 -13.22 -2.38
C PHE A 142 8.21 -13.53 -1.39
N PRO A 143 6.99 -13.07 -1.69
CA PRO A 143 5.82 -13.35 -0.85
C PRO A 143 5.45 -14.83 -0.93
N SER A 144 4.60 -15.30 -0.02
CA SER A 144 3.93 -16.59 -0.25
C SER A 144 2.95 -16.47 -1.42
N PHE A 145 2.60 -17.61 -2.03
CA PHE A 145 1.59 -17.68 -3.08
C PHE A 145 0.26 -17.04 -2.65
N LYS A 146 -0.15 -17.23 -1.40
CA LYS A 146 -1.39 -16.64 -0.85
C LYS A 146 -1.35 -15.11 -0.87
N ASN A 147 -0.26 -14.50 -0.40
CA ASN A 147 -0.12 -13.05 -0.41
C ASN A 147 0.09 -12.50 -1.82
N LEU A 148 0.77 -13.25 -2.70
CA LEU A 148 0.87 -12.90 -4.11
C LEU A 148 -0.52 -12.78 -4.74
N CYS A 149 -1.37 -13.80 -4.58
CA CYS A 149 -2.75 -13.77 -5.09
C CYS A 149 -3.55 -12.64 -4.47
N PHE A 150 -3.42 -12.40 -3.15
CA PHE A 150 -4.13 -11.32 -2.46
C PHE A 150 -3.74 -9.94 -3.00
N VAL A 151 -2.45 -9.63 -3.09
CA VAL A 151 -1.95 -8.33 -3.58
C VAL A 151 -2.34 -8.12 -5.04
N LEU A 152 -2.26 -9.15 -5.89
CA LEU A 152 -2.70 -9.07 -7.29
C LEU A 152 -4.22 -8.81 -7.39
N PHE A 153 -5.01 -9.59 -6.66
CA PHE A 153 -6.47 -9.42 -6.65
C PHE A 153 -6.86 -8.03 -6.17
N SER A 154 -6.31 -7.57 -5.05
CA SER A 154 -6.59 -6.24 -4.50
C SER A 154 -6.13 -5.11 -5.43
N TYR A 155 -5.00 -5.29 -6.12
CA TYR A 155 -4.53 -4.34 -7.12
C TYR A 155 -5.51 -4.18 -8.28
N PHE A 156 -5.92 -5.28 -8.91
CA PHE A 156 -6.86 -5.24 -10.04
C PHE A 156 -8.26 -4.81 -9.60
N PHE A 157 -8.70 -5.24 -8.42
CA PHE A 157 -10.00 -4.86 -7.89
C PHE A 157 -10.07 -3.37 -7.56
N CYS A 158 -9.14 -2.84 -6.75
CA CYS A 158 -9.17 -1.43 -6.36
C CYS A 158 -8.79 -0.50 -7.51
N GLY A 159 -7.76 -0.84 -8.27
CA GLY A 159 -7.31 -0.06 -9.42
C GLY A 159 -8.34 -0.09 -10.56
N GLY A 160 -8.88 -1.26 -10.88
CA GLY A 160 -9.91 -1.42 -11.90
C GLY A 160 -11.18 -0.65 -11.56
N LEU A 161 -11.69 -0.78 -10.33
CA LEU A 161 -12.88 -0.01 -9.90
C LEU A 161 -12.63 1.50 -9.87
N SER A 162 -11.44 1.95 -9.47
CA SER A 162 -11.07 3.38 -9.54
C SER A 162 -11.11 3.89 -10.99
N ILE A 163 -10.53 3.16 -11.94
CA ILE A 163 -10.56 3.52 -13.36
C ILE A 163 -12.00 3.50 -13.91
N MET A 164 -12.80 2.49 -13.55
CA MET A 164 -14.20 2.41 -13.97
C MET A 164 -15.03 3.59 -13.47
N PHE A 165 -14.90 3.97 -12.18
CA PHE A 165 -15.62 5.13 -11.67
C PHE A 165 -15.15 6.44 -12.30
N LEU A 166 -13.85 6.57 -12.58
CA LEU A 166 -13.32 7.71 -13.32
C LEU A 166 -13.92 7.81 -14.74
N ASP A 167 -14.00 6.67 -15.44
CA ASP A 167 -14.61 6.61 -16.78
C ASP A 167 -16.11 6.97 -16.73
N VAL A 168 -16.87 6.47 -15.75
CA VAL A 168 -18.28 6.85 -15.56
C VAL A 168 -18.43 8.37 -15.35
N LEU A 169 -17.56 8.99 -14.56
CA LEU A 169 -17.59 10.43 -14.29
C LEU A 169 -17.27 11.27 -15.55
N ILE A 170 -16.32 10.84 -16.38
CA ILE A 170 -15.87 11.58 -17.56
C ILE A 170 -16.74 11.31 -18.78
N SER A 171 -17.01 10.03 -19.07
CA SER A 171 -17.61 9.57 -20.33
C SER A 171 -19.13 9.61 -20.32
N LEU A 172 -19.77 9.16 -19.22
CA LEU A 172 -21.23 9.09 -19.13
C LEU A 172 -21.86 10.40 -18.63
N SER A 173 -21.05 11.39 -18.22
CA SER A 173 -21.50 12.66 -17.64
C SER A 173 -22.53 12.51 -16.50
N ILE A 174 -22.54 11.34 -15.84
CA ILE A 174 -23.38 11.09 -14.68
C ILE A 174 -22.74 11.82 -13.50
N GLN A 175 -23.25 13.01 -13.19
CA GLN A 175 -22.75 13.86 -12.10
C GLN A 175 -23.31 13.42 -10.76
N ASN A 176 -23.00 12.18 -10.41
CA ASN A 176 -23.44 11.61 -9.15
C ASN A 176 -22.34 11.78 -8.10
N ILE A 177 -22.63 12.60 -7.09
CA ILE A 177 -21.76 12.83 -5.93
C ILE A 177 -21.33 11.51 -5.27
N ILE A 178 -22.19 10.49 -5.27
CA ILE A 178 -21.87 9.16 -4.73
C ILE A 178 -20.74 8.51 -5.54
N VAL A 179 -20.83 8.56 -6.87
CA VAL A 179 -19.80 7.99 -7.76
C VAL A 179 -18.48 8.74 -7.55
N PHE A 180 -18.55 10.05 -7.34
CA PHE A 180 -17.39 10.87 -7.05
C PHE A 180 -16.70 10.49 -5.72
N ILE A 181 -17.49 10.34 -4.65
CA ILE A 181 -17.00 9.88 -3.34
C ILE A 181 -16.43 8.46 -3.46
N ALA A 182 -17.12 7.56 -4.16
CA ALA A 182 -16.67 6.19 -4.38
C ALA A 182 -15.33 6.15 -5.15
N TRP A 183 -15.17 6.98 -6.19
CA TRP A 183 -13.92 7.12 -6.93
C TRP A 183 -12.77 7.57 -6.02
N VAL A 184 -12.98 8.60 -5.19
CA VAL A 184 -11.96 9.09 -4.24
C VAL A 184 -11.56 7.99 -3.24
N ILE A 185 -12.54 7.29 -2.65
CA ILE A 185 -12.30 6.20 -1.71
C ILE A 185 -11.51 5.06 -2.37
N MET A 186 -11.93 4.61 -3.55
CA MET A 186 -11.25 3.52 -4.26
C MET A 186 -9.81 3.89 -4.67
N THR A 187 -9.61 5.14 -5.10
CA THR A 187 -8.29 5.67 -5.45
C THR A 187 -7.36 5.74 -4.23
N MET A 188 -7.87 6.22 -3.09
CA MET A 188 -7.11 6.19 -1.83
C MET A 188 -6.75 4.76 -1.43
N LEU A 189 -7.73 3.83 -1.45
CA LEU A 189 -7.51 2.42 -1.10
C LEU A 189 -6.44 1.78 -2.00
N PHE A 190 -6.47 2.06 -3.30
CA PHE A 190 -5.47 1.58 -4.25
C PHE A 190 -4.04 1.96 -3.83
N PHE A 191 -3.79 3.25 -3.53
CA PHE A 191 -2.45 3.69 -3.10
C PHE A 191 -2.02 3.10 -1.75
N PHE A 192 -2.94 2.94 -0.79
CA PHE A 192 -2.65 2.31 0.50
C PHE A 192 -2.32 0.82 0.39
N ILE A 193 -3.05 0.08 -0.45
CA ILE A 193 -2.78 -1.34 -0.72
C ILE A 193 -1.41 -1.49 -1.39
N ASN A 194 -1.07 -0.61 -2.32
CA ASN A 194 0.22 -0.66 -3.02
C ASN A 194 1.43 -0.44 -2.09
N MET A 195 1.22 0.24 -0.95
CA MET A 195 2.23 0.38 0.09
C MET A 195 2.52 -0.94 0.83
N SER A 196 1.54 -1.84 0.87
CA SER A 196 1.53 -3.04 1.71
C SER A 196 1.84 -4.29 0.88
N SER A 197 3.01 -4.34 0.24
CA SER A 197 3.40 -5.50 -0.60
C SER A 197 3.71 -6.78 0.19
N ILE A 198 3.91 -6.68 1.51
CA ILE A 198 4.17 -7.80 2.42
C ILE A 198 3.23 -7.72 3.62
N ILE A 199 2.25 -8.62 3.64
CA ILE A 199 1.28 -8.78 4.73
C ILE A 199 1.56 -10.08 5.51
N ASP A 200 2.18 -11.07 4.86
CA ASP A 200 2.49 -12.36 5.46
C ASP A 200 3.46 -12.27 6.64
N LYS A 201 3.31 -13.23 7.56
CA LYS A 201 4.23 -13.45 8.68
C LYS A 201 5.51 -14.18 8.28
N LYS A 202 5.52 -14.86 7.13
CA LYS A 202 6.66 -15.62 6.63
C LYS A 202 6.86 -15.32 5.15
N ILE A 203 8.09 -15.07 4.74
CA ILE A 203 8.45 -14.81 3.34
C ILE A 203 9.72 -15.55 2.96
N HIS A 204 9.93 -15.73 1.67
CA HIS A 204 11.17 -16.24 1.13
C HIS A 204 12.12 -15.08 0.83
N VAL A 205 13.38 -15.19 1.25
CA VAL A 205 14.40 -14.14 1.09
C VAL A 205 15.61 -14.73 0.41
N ILE A 206 16.16 -13.97 -0.54
CA ILE A 206 17.38 -14.30 -1.25
C ILE A 206 18.42 -13.21 -0.99
N TYR A 207 19.58 -13.60 -0.47
CA TYR A 207 20.71 -12.68 -0.30
C TYR A 207 21.47 -12.57 -1.61
N LEU A 208 21.63 -11.34 -2.09
CA LEU A 208 22.27 -11.07 -3.38
C LEU A 208 23.67 -10.47 -3.23
N ARG A 209 23.87 -9.58 -2.25
CA ARG A 209 25.19 -8.98 -2.00
C ARG A 209 25.25 -8.44 -0.59
N SER A 210 26.22 -8.89 0.21
CA SER A 210 26.56 -8.26 1.49
C SER A 210 27.70 -7.27 1.26
N TYR A 211 27.52 -6.04 1.71
CA TYR A 211 28.60 -5.06 1.82
C TYR A 211 29.26 -5.31 3.18
N LYS A 212 30.06 -6.38 3.29
CA LYS A 212 30.98 -6.52 4.42
C LYS A 212 32.09 -5.49 4.22
N TYR A 213 32.14 -4.51 5.11
CA TYR A 213 33.37 -3.77 5.40
C TYR A 213 33.98 -4.37 6.66
#